data_AF-A0A132PEN3-F1
#
_entry.id   AF-A0A132PEN3-F1
#
_cell.length_a   1.000
_cell.length_b   1.000
_cell.length_c   1.000
_cell.angle_alpha   90.00
_cell.angle_beta   90.00
_cell.angle_gamma   90.00
#
_symmetry.space_group_name_H-M   'P 1'
#
loop_
_entity.id
_entity.type
_entity.pdbx_description
1 polymer ?
#
loop_
_entity_poly.entity_id
_entity_poly.type
_entity_poly.pdbx_seq_one_letter_code
_entity_poly.pdbx_strand_id
1 'polypeptide(L)'
;MMLSSVRRACLAAALAVLAVLGGVAVTALPDCGEHCQTVASPPQGVPQPSPTEPAKLAITPKPNAEVDPLARVMVTATTGTVASVKMVNDAGKEIPGILTPDAKTWKPTTTLGYGRTYTLTVTAKGPGGMPTKQTSTFTTLTPGYQARVYLNGTSGAPLQDGAKYGVGMVIVARFDEPVTDKASAERRMTVTTEPKAVGAWNWIDDQTAHWRPEKYYKPGTKVTVNADIYGARLGDDVYGAQDEKISFTIGDSHVSIADDKTKQVSVFENGKLVRTMPTSMGMGGTETVGGTTMSFWTPRGIYTVMDKANPVVMDSSTYGLPVNSRLGYKTIIPYATRISMDGIYLHQLNSTIWAQGNTNVSHGCLNLSGENAEWFYNFSVPGDIVEIRNTGGDPLKPDNNGDWTVPWDQWRKGSALA
;
A
#
# COMPACT_ATOMS: atom_id res chain seq x y z
N MET A 1 35.32 -5.90 -39.82
CA MET A 1 36.70 -5.73 -39.31
C MET A 1 36.84 -6.62 -38.09
N MET A 2 37.39 -7.81 -38.28
CA MET A 2 38.79 -8.18 -37.94
C MET A 2 38.95 -8.33 -36.40
N LEU A 3 38.90 -9.54 -35.85
CA LEU A 3 39.96 -10.58 -35.79
C LEU A 3 41.27 -10.07 -35.18
N SER A 4 41.62 -10.59 -33.99
CA SER A 4 42.95 -11.15 -33.65
C SER A 4 42.91 -11.64 -32.19
N SER A 5 42.93 -12.94 -31.84
CA SER A 5 43.79 -14.07 -32.17
C SER A 5 45.18 -14.08 -31.46
N VAL A 6 45.27 -15.00 -30.48
CA VAL A 6 46.32 -16.03 -30.28
C VAL A 6 47.74 -15.61 -29.85
N ARG A 7 48.25 -16.33 -28.84
CA ARG A 7 49.58 -17.01 -28.70
C ARG A 7 50.01 -16.95 -27.21
N ARG A 8 50.64 -17.92 -26.56
CA ARG A 8 51.23 -19.26 -26.81
C ARG A 8 51.66 -19.75 -25.39
N ALA A 9 51.32 -20.96 -24.95
CA ALA A 9 52.08 -22.20 -25.10
C ALA A 9 52.98 -22.55 -23.87
N CYS A 10 52.80 -23.81 -23.44
CA CYS A 10 53.76 -24.75 -22.84
C CYS A 10 54.25 -24.54 -21.39
N LEU A 11 53.85 -25.47 -20.51
CA LEU A 11 54.80 -26.35 -19.82
C LEU A 11 54.10 -27.63 -19.34
N ALA A 12 54.78 -28.75 -19.57
CA ALA A 12 54.37 -30.13 -19.33
C ALA A 12 55.13 -30.72 -18.13
N ALA A 13 54.53 -31.70 -17.46
CA ALA A 13 55.13 -32.88 -16.79
C ALA A 13 54.10 -33.43 -15.75
N ALA A 14 53.41 -34.56 -15.97
CA ALA A 14 53.84 -35.96 -15.90
C ALA A 14 53.81 -36.53 -14.46
N LEU A 15 52.92 -37.51 -14.22
CA LEU A 15 52.98 -38.64 -13.26
C LEU A 15 51.55 -39.22 -13.10
N ALA A 16 51.26 -40.52 -13.02
CA ALA A 16 51.84 -41.76 -13.50
C ALA A 16 50.72 -42.80 -13.24
N VAL A 17 50.44 -43.67 -14.21
CA VAL A 17 49.52 -44.80 -14.08
C VAL A 17 50.22 -45.90 -13.28
N LEU A 18 49.53 -46.48 -12.29
CA LEU A 18 49.94 -47.72 -11.64
C LEU A 18 48.75 -48.67 -11.60
N ALA A 19 48.83 -49.69 -12.44
CA ALA A 19 48.06 -50.91 -12.38
C ALA A 19 48.99 -52.05 -11.95
N VAL A 20 48.35 -53.12 -11.48
CA VAL A 20 48.78 -54.52 -11.36
C VAL A 20 49.26 -55.00 -9.97
N LEU A 21 48.78 -56.22 -9.66
CA LEU A 21 49.16 -57.22 -8.64
C LEU A 21 48.27 -57.15 -7.39
N GLY A 22 47.37 -58.11 -7.11
CA GLY A 22 47.50 -59.55 -7.25
C GLY A 22 47.95 -60.12 -5.89
N GLY A 23 47.01 -60.55 -5.05
CA GLY A 23 47.32 -61.08 -3.72
C GLY A 23 46.13 -61.79 -3.08
N VAL A 24 45.89 -63.03 -3.50
CA VAL A 24 45.09 -63.99 -2.72
C VAL A 24 45.96 -64.40 -1.53
N ALA A 25 45.57 -64.00 -0.33
CA ALA A 25 46.19 -64.49 0.90
C ALA A 25 45.63 -65.90 1.20
N VAL A 26 46.32 -66.92 0.70
CA VAL A 26 46.18 -68.29 1.21
C VAL A 26 47.08 -68.38 2.44
N THR A 27 46.49 -68.21 3.63
CA THR A 27 47.15 -68.52 4.89
C THR A 27 47.12 -70.04 5.09
N ALA A 28 48.25 -70.70 4.89
CA ALA A 28 48.45 -72.07 5.35
C ALA A 28 48.50 -72.07 6.89
N LEU A 29 47.57 -72.79 7.52
CA LEU A 29 47.63 -73.14 8.93
C LEU A 29 48.27 -74.54 9.08
N PRO A 30 48.89 -74.83 10.24
CA PRO A 30 49.54 -76.10 10.48
C PRO A 30 48.51 -77.22 10.65
N ASP A 31 48.93 -78.40 10.23
CA ASP A 31 48.29 -79.69 10.47
C ASP A 31 47.88 -79.83 11.95
N CYS A 32 46.58 -80.01 12.19
CA CYS A 32 46.05 -80.28 13.53
C CYS A 32 45.08 -81.45 13.41
N GLY A 33 45.57 -82.63 13.82
CA GLY A 33 44.80 -83.85 13.92
C GLY A 33 43.68 -83.75 14.96
N GLU A 34 42.64 -84.53 14.67
CA GLU A 34 41.55 -85.00 15.53
C GLU A 34 41.05 -84.07 16.66
N HIS A 35 39.78 -83.68 16.50
CA HIS A 35 38.88 -83.17 17.55
C HIS A 35 39.15 -81.74 18.06
N CYS A 36 38.57 -80.75 17.37
CA CYS A 36 38.16 -79.49 18.02
C CYS A 36 36.74 -79.11 17.58
N GLN A 37 35.85 -79.12 18.56
CA GLN A 37 34.42 -78.85 18.45
C GLN A 37 34.17 -77.37 18.14
N THR A 38 33.40 -77.09 17.10
CA THR A 38 32.83 -75.76 16.86
C THR A 38 31.82 -75.44 17.95
N VAL A 39 32.19 -74.57 18.89
CA VAL A 39 31.24 -73.95 19.82
C VAL A 39 30.36 -73.00 19.01
N ALA A 40 29.14 -73.41 18.70
CA ALA A 40 28.16 -72.56 18.06
C ALA A 40 27.78 -71.42 19.01
N SER A 41 28.03 -70.17 18.61
CA SER A 41 27.46 -69.02 19.28
C SER A 41 25.92 -69.13 19.25
N PRO A 42 25.20 -68.78 20.33
CA PRO A 42 23.75 -68.76 20.31
C PRO A 42 23.28 -67.80 19.21
N PRO A 43 22.17 -68.10 18.50
CA PRO A 43 21.68 -67.21 17.46
C PRO A 43 21.43 -65.84 18.08
N GLN A 44 22.18 -64.82 17.65
CA GLN A 44 21.75 -63.45 17.86
C GLN A 44 20.40 -63.34 17.16
N GLY A 45 19.33 -63.23 17.94
CA GLY A 45 18.00 -62.99 17.41
C GLY A 45 18.09 -61.81 16.46
N VAL A 46 17.79 -62.06 15.18
CA VAL A 46 17.68 -61.00 14.19
C VAL A 46 16.75 -59.95 14.79
N PRO A 47 17.14 -58.67 14.91
CA PRO A 47 16.25 -57.64 15.44
C PRO A 47 14.95 -57.73 14.65
N GLN A 48 13.86 -58.08 15.34
CA GLN A 48 12.56 -58.21 14.70
C GLN A 48 12.26 -56.85 14.06
N PRO A 49 12.05 -56.77 12.73
CA PRO A 49 11.81 -55.49 12.08
C PRO A 49 10.63 -54.81 12.78
N SER A 50 10.83 -53.58 13.22
CA SER A 50 9.77 -52.80 13.86
C SER A 50 8.54 -52.76 12.93
N PRO A 51 7.31 -52.90 13.46
CA PRO A 51 6.11 -52.89 12.64
C PRO A 51 6.10 -51.67 11.73
N THR A 52 5.90 -51.89 10.44
CA THR A 52 5.80 -50.80 9.47
C THR A 52 4.49 -50.07 9.69
N GLU A 53 4.53 -48.91 10.33
CA GLU A 53 3.36 -48.06 10.55
C GLU A 53 3.18 -47.03 9.43
N PRO A 54 1.93 -46.66 9.06
CA PRO A 54 1.66 -45.56 8.15
C PRO A 54 2.09 -44.21 8.74
N ALA A 55 2.32 -43.22 7.88
CA ALA A 55 2.62 -41.87 8.32
C ALA A 55 1.39 -41.23 9.01
N LYS A 56 1.59 -40.59 10.15
CA LYS A 56 0.56 -39.78 10.83
C LYS A 56 0.67 -38.33 10.36
N LEU A 57 -0.37 -37.85 9.68
CA LEU A 57 -0.42 -36.51 9.10
C LEU A 57 -1.39 -35.60 9.86
N ALA A 58 -0.99 -34.35 10.07
CA ALA A 58 -1.85 -33.26 10.47
C ALA A 58 -2.06 -32.31 9.28
N ILE A 59 -3.31 -32.19 8.82
CA ILE A 59 -3.69 -31.30 7.72
C ILE A 59 -4.53 -30.17 8.31
N THR A 60 -4.15 -28.93 7.99
CA THR A 60 -4.91 -27.71 8.28
C THR A 60 -5.21 -27.02 6.96
N PRO A 61 -6.45 -26.58 6.69
CA PRO A 61 -7.65 -26.69 7.53
C PRO A 61 -8.15 -28.13 7.72
N LYS A 62 -9.10 -28.32 8.66
CA LYS A 62 -9.80 -29.59 8.84
C LYS A 62 -10.66 -29.91 7.60
N PRO A 63 -10.95 -31.19 7.32
CA PRO A 63 -11.83 -31.57 6.22
C PRO A 63 -13.20 -30.86 6.31
N ASN A 64 -13.68 -30.36 5.18
CA ASN A 64 -14.93 -29.62 4.99
C ASN A 64 -15.06 -28.34 5.82
N ALA A 65 -13.95 -27.80 6.33
CA ALA A 65 -13.96 -26.50 6.97
C ALA A 65 -14.14 -25.38 5.92
N GLU A 66 -14.87 -24.34 6.30
CA GLU A 66 -14.85 -23.05 5.62
C GLU A 66 -13.87 -22.12 6.35
N VAL A 67 -12.97 -21.48 5.61
CA VAL A 67 -11.90 -20.64 6.18
C VAL A 67 -11.69 -19.33 5.43
N ASP A 68 -11.03 -18.37 6.07
CA ASP A 68 -10.50 -17.18 5.40
C ASP A 68 -9.50 -17.57 4.29
N PRO A 69 -9.47 -16.88 3.13
CA PRO A 69 -8.44 -17.15 2.11
C PRO A 69 -6.99 -16.93 2.60
N LEU A 70 -6.79 -16.16 3.68
CA LEU A 70 -5.52 -15.99 4.38
C LEU A 70 -5.30 -16.99 5.52
N ALA A 71 -6.25 -17.89 5.78
CA ALA A 71 -6.09 -18.91 6.80
C ALA A 71 -4.89 -19.81 6.52
N ARG A 72 -4.23 -20.26 7.58
CA ARG A 72 -3.07 -21.13 7.48
C ARG A 72 -3.45 -22.47 6.82
N VAL A 73 -2.85 -22.74 5.65
CA VAL A 73 -2.91 -24.06 5.01
C VAL A 73 -1.58 -24.76 5.17
N MET A 74 -1.59 -25.97 5.72
CA MET A 74 -0.38 -26.70 6.08
C MET A 74 -0.62 -28.20 6.16
N VAL A 75 0.36 -28.97 5.71
CA VAL A 75 0.44 -30.43 5.92
C VAL A 75 1.69 -30.71 6.73
N THR A 76 1.55 -31.42 7.85
CA THR A 76 2.68 -31.80 8.72
C THR A 76 2.71 -33.30 8.98
N ALA A 77 3.83 -33.95 8.71
CA ALA A 77 4.07 -35.34 9.08
C ALA A 77 4.55 -35.42 10.54
N THR A 78 3.65 -35.83 11.43
CA THR A 78 3.98 -36.09 12.85
C THR A 78 4.83 -37.35 13.01
N THR A 79 4.62 -38.35 12.15
CA THR A 79 5.52 -39.51 11.99
C THR A 79 5.83 -39.71 10.51
N GLY A 80 7.03 -40.22 10.21
CA GLY A 80 7.46 -40.40 8.81
C GLY A 80 7.78 -39.08 8.09
N THR A 81 7.62 -39.05 6.77
CA THR A 81 7.91 -37.90 5.90
C THR A 81 6.85 -37.74 4.81
N VAL A 82 6.56 -36.49 4.44
CA VAL A 82 5.73 -36.15 3.28
C VAL A 82 6.54 -36.40 2.01
N ALA A 83 6.00 -37.20 1.09
CA ALA A 83 6.63 -37.49 -0.19
C ALA A 83 6.18 -36.50 -1.28
N SER A 84 4.88 -36.19 -1.32
CA SER A 84 4.32 -35.18 -2.23
C SER A 84 3.00 -34.64 -1.71
N VAL A 85 2.70 -33.39 -2.05
CA VAL A 85 1.40 -32.76 -1.84
C VAL A 85 0.95 -32.14 -3.15
N LYS A 86 -0.24 -32.51 -3.61
CA LYS A 86 -0.91 -31.87 -4.73
C LYS A 86 -2.14 -31.14 -4.20
N MET A 87 -2.20 -29.84 -4.37
CA MET A 87 -3.37 -29.03 -4.01
C MET A 87 -3.98 -28.48 -5.29
N VAL A 88 -5.28 -28.67 -5.50
CA VAL A 88 -6.01 -28.13 -6.66
C VAL A 88 -7.24 -27.36 -6.20
N ASN A 89 -7.67 -26.39 -6.99
CA ASN A 89 -8.97 -25.75 -6.79
C ASN A 89 -10.11 -26.49 -7.54
N ASP A 90 -11.33 -25.99 -7.40
CA ASP A 90 -12.56 -26.45 -8.05
C ASP A 90 -12.51 -26.41 -9.59
N ALA A 91 -11.66 -25.57 -10.17
CA ALA A 91 -11.40 -25.51 -11.61
C ALA A 91 -10.29 -26.49 -12.08
N GLY A 92 -9.74 -27.31 -11.18
CA GLY A 92 -8.64 -28.24 -11.47
C GLY A 92 -7.27 -27.59 -11.60
N LYS A 93 -7.14 -26.28 -11.33
CA LYS A 93 -5.85 -25.57 -11.34
C LYS A 93 -5.03 -25.97 -10.12
N GLU A 94 -3.80 -26.40 -10.35
CA GLU A 94 -2.85 -26.74 -9.30
C GLU A 94 -2.33 -25.47 -8.59
N ILE A 95 -2.30 -25.53 -7.26
CA ILE A 95 -1.80 -24.48 -6.39
C ILE A 95 -0.37 -24.84 -6.01
N PRO A 96 0.62 -24.00 -6.37
CA PRO A 96 2.01 -24.28 -6.05
C PRO A 96 2.22 -24.25 -4.54
N GLY A 97 3.11 -25.11 -4.06
CA GLY A 97 3.51 -25.14 -2.67
C GLY A 97 4.92 -25.66 -2.49
N ILE A 98 5.45 -25.47 -1.29
CA ILE A 98 6.82 -25.80 -0.92
C ILE A 98 6.81 -26.79 0.24
N LEU A 99 7.68 -27.80 0.13
CA LEU A 99 7.97 -28.77 1.18
C LEU A 99 9.31 -28.38 1.82
N THR A 100 9.40 -28.46 3.15
CA THR A 100 10.66 -28.23 3.88
C THR A 100 11.72 -29.27 3.50
N PRO A 101 13.03 -28.95 3.58
CA PRO A 101 14.11 -29.88 3.20
C PRO A 101 14.12 -31.21 3.99
N ASP A 102 13.60 -31.21 5.22
CA ASP A 102 13.44 -32.38 6.08
C ASP A 102 12.20 -33.24 5.73
N ALA A 103 11.45 -32.84 4.69
CA ALA A 103 10.23 -33.48 4.22
C ALA A 103 9.13 -33.60 5.30
N LYS A 104 9.09 -32.69 6.28
CA LYS A 104 8.09 -32.73 7.36
C LYS A 104 6.87 -31.85 7.11
N THR A 105 7.05 -30.67 6.51
CA THR A 105 5.99 -29.67 6.43
C THR A 105 5.87 -29.09 5.04
N TRP A 106 4.64 -29.06 4.52
CA TRP A 106 4.30 -28.42 3.25
C TRP A 106 3.30 -27.28 3.46
N LYS A 107 3.41 -26.21 2.66
CA LYS A 107 2.44 -25.12 2.59
C LYS A 107 2.31 -24.56 1.16
N PRO A 108 1.16 -23.96 0.77
CA PRO A 108 1.07 -23.24 -0.50
C PRO A 108 1.97 -22.00 -0.51
N THR A 109 2.40 -21.59 -1.69
CA THR A 109 3.24 -20.39 -1.91
C THR A 109 2.49 -19.23 -2.53
N THR A 110 1.17 -19.38 -2.74
CA THR A 110 0.30 -18.34 -3.30
C THR A 110 -0.88 -18.11 -2.38
N THR A 111 -1.34 -16.87 -2.32
CA THR A 111 -2.60 -16.50 -1.67
C THR A 111 -3.76 -17.26 -2.32
N LEU A 112 -4.68 -17.76 -1.50
CA LEU A 112 -5.88 -18.44 -1.97
C LEU A 112 -6.94 -17.42 -2.39
N GLY A 113 -7.88 -17.81 -3.24
CA GLY A 113 -8.98 -16.96 -3.69
C GLY A 113 -10.24 -17.20 -2.87
N TYR A 114 -11.13 -16.21 -2.82
CA TYR A 114 -12.46 -16.32 -2.21
C TYR A 114 -13.38 -17.30 -2.95
N GLY A 115 -14.31 -17.92 -2.21
CA GLY A 115 -15.36 -18.79 -2.74
C GLY A 115 -14.87 -20.00 -3.52
N ARG A 116 -13.67 -20.50 -3.21
CA ARG A 116 -13.05 -21.67 -3.83
C ARG A 116 -13.13 -22.89 -2.95
N THR A 117 -13.23 -24.04 -3.59
CA THR A 117 -13.03 -25.34 -2.95
C THR A 117 -11.64 -25.83 -3.29
N TYR A 118 -10.86 -26.20 -2.28
CA TYR A 118 -9.51 -26.73 -2.48
C TYR A 118 -9.42 -28.17 -1.99
N THR A 119 -8.78 -29.02 -2.80
CA THR A 119 -8.52 -30.42 -2.45
C THR A 119 -7.03 -30.68 -2.39
N LEU A 120 -6.54 -31.09 -1.22
CA LEU A 120 -5.19 -31.61 -1.02
C LEU A 120 -5.19 -33.12 -1.17
N THR A 121 -4.27 -33.64 -1.98
CA THR A 121 -3.88 -35.05 -2.03
C THR A 121 -2.45 -35.17 -1.55
N VAL A 122 -2.27 -35.78 -0.37
CA VAL A 122 -0.98 -35.96 0.29
C VAL A 122 -0.54 -37.41 0.15
N THR A 123 0.69 -37.62 -0.31
CA THR A 123 1.38 -38.91 -0.23
C THR A 123 2.52 -38.79 0.77
N ALA A 124 2.61 -39.74 1.70
CA ALA A 124 3.61 -39.77 2.76
C ALA A 124 4.14 -41.19 2.97
N LYS A 125 5.26 -41.30 3.68
CA LYS A 125 5.89 -42.56 4.08
C LYS A 125 6.12 -42.57 5.58
N GLY A 126 5.68 -43.62 6.28
CA GLY A 126 5.92 -43.76 7.71
C GLY A 126 7.40 -44.04 8.05
N PRO A 127 7.77 -44.13 9.34
CA PRO A 127 9.15 -44.38 9.77
C PRO A 127 9.78 -45.66 9.19
N GLY A 128 8.98 -46.68 8.89
CA GLY A 128 9.41 -47.91 8.21
C GLY A 128 9.24 -47.92 6.69
N GLY A 129 8.91 -46.76 6.08
CA GLY A 129 8.72 -46.63 4.63
C GLY A 129 7.32 -47.00 4.11
N MET A 130 6.39 -47.40 4.99
CA MET A 130 5.01 -47.74 4.59
C MET A 130 4.34 -46.52 3.92
N PRO A 131 3.83 -46.65 2.68
CA PRO A 131 3.17 -45.55 2.00
C PRO A 131 1.80 -45.25 2.61
N THR A 132 1.42 -43.98 2.59
CA THR A 132 0.09 -43.52 3.01
C THR A 132 -0.38 -42.44 2.05
N LYS A 133 -1.66 -42.48 1.69
CA LYS A 133 -2.30 -41.45 0.88
C LYS A 133 -3.50 -40.90 1.64
N GLN A 134 -3.57 -39.59 1.77
CA GLN A 134 -4.69 -38.90 2.42
C GLN A 134 -5.19 -37.79 1.52
N THR A 135 -6.51 -37.65 1.43
CA THR A 135 -7.17 -36.55 0.75
C THR A 135 -7.92 -35.71 1.78
N SER A 136 -7.87 -34.39 1.63
CA SER A 136 -8.64 -33.46 2.44
C SER A 136 -9.14 -32.32 1.56
N THR A 137 -10.37 -31.88 1.79
CA THR A 137 -10.99 -30.77 1.08
C THR A 137 -11.41 -29.72 2.08
N PHE A 138 -11.33 -28.45 1.71
CA PHE A 138 -11.87 -27.32 2.48
C PHE A 138 -12.34 -26.23 1.51
N THR A 139 -13.15 -25.30 1.99
CA THR A 139 -13.64 -24.15 1.21
C THR A 139 -13.12 -22.85 1.81
N THR A 140 -12.96 -21.83 0.98
CA THR A 140 -12.74 -20.45 1.44
C THR A 140 -14.06 -19.70 1.48
N LEU A 141 -14.21 -18.77 2.42
CA LEU A 141 -15.39 -17.92 2.55
C LEU A 141 -15.78 -17.23 1.23
N THR A 142 -17.08 -17.01 1.04
CA THR A 142 -17.63 -16.31 -0.13
C THR A 142 -18.21 -14.98 0.34
N PRO A 143 -17.53 -13.84 0.09
CA PRO A 143 -18.05 -12.53 0.47
C PRO A 143 -19.32 -12.20 -0.32
N GLY A 144 -20.28 -11.54 0.34
CA GLY A 144 -21.41 -10.88 -0.33
C GLY A 144 -20.94 -9.71 -1.18
N TYR A 145 -19.95 -8.94 -0.70
CA TYR A 145 -19.30 -7.86 -1.43
C TYR A 145 -17.79 -7.86 -1.20
N GLN A 146 -17.04 -7.32 -2.18
CA GLN A 146 -15.60 -7.09 -2.04
C GLN A 146 -15.28 -5.63 -2.32
N ALA A 147 -14.61 -4.97 -1.37
CA ALA A 147 -14.21 -3.58 -1.47
C ALA A 147 -12.74 -3.46 -1.90
N ARG A 148 -12.44 -2.59 -2.86
CA ARG A 148 -11.08 -2.14 -3.17
C ARG A 148 -10.79 -0.85 -2.43
N VAL A 149 -9.53 -0.69 -2.03
CA VAL A 149 -9.02 0.58 -1.53
C VAL A 149 -8.14 1.23 -2.61
N TYR A 150 -8.31 2.53 -2.80
CA TYR A 150 -7.51 3.36 -3.69
C TYR A 150 -6.73 4.37 -2.86
N LEU A 151 -5.42 4.45 -3.06
CA LEU A 151 -4.53 5.38 -2.37
C LEU A 151 -4.37 6.66 -3.21
N ASN A 152 -5.10 7.70 -2.82
CA ASN A 152 -5.23 8.95 -3.55
C ASN A 152 -4.62 10.13 -2.77
N GLY A 153 -4.47 11.27 -3.45
CA GLY A 153 -4.36 12.57 -2.79
C GLY A 153 -5.73 13.18 -2.53
N THR A 154 -5.78 14.33 -1.84
CA THR A 154 -7.03 15.05 -1.58
C THR A 154 -7.74 15.50 -2.85
N SER A 155 -7.04 15.60 -3.98
CA SER A 155 -7.66 15.85 -5.30
C SER A 155 -8.60 14.75 -5.78
N GLY A 156 -8.53 13.56 -5.18
CA GLY A 156 -9.14 12.33 -5.67
C GLY A 156 -8.30 11.61 -6.72
N ALA A 157 -7.18 12.18 -7.17
CA ALA A 157 -6.28 11.53 -8.11
C ALA A 157 -5.43 10.46 -7.40
N PRO A 158 -5.14 9.32 -8.05
CA PRO A 158 -4.24 8.31 -7.51
C PRO A 158 -2.85 8.86 -7.23
N LEU A 159 -2.29 8.49 -6.08
CA LEU A 159 -0.88 8.72 -5.81
C LEU A 159 -0.03 7.91 -6.78
N GLN A 160 1.12 8.45 -7.16
CA GLN A 160 2.01 7.87 -8.16
C GLN A 160 3.27 7.32 -7.49
N ASP A 161 3.65 6.10 -7.85
CA ASP A 161 4.81 5.44 -7.24
C ASP A 161 6.09 6.15 -7.67
N GLY A 162 6.98 6.41 -6.73
CA GLY A 162 8.22 7.16 -6.94
C GLY A 162 8.04 8.66 -7.14
N ALA A 163 6.82 9.20 -7.08
CA ALA A 163 6.59 10.63 -7.26
C ALA A 163 7.11 11.48 -6.07
N LYS A 164 7.19 12.79 -6.31
CA LYS A 164 7.58 13.80 -5.32
C LYS A 164 6.38 14.71 -5.02
N TYR A 165 6.05 14.88 -3.74
CA TYR A 165 4.90 15.70 -3.29
C TYR A 165 5.32 16.74 -2.24
N GLY A 166 4.52 17.78 -2.04
CA GLY A 166 4.80 18.83 -1.07
C GLY A 166 4.72 18.36 0.39
N VAL A 167 5.24 19.20 1.30
CA VAL A 167 5.37 18.89 2.74
C VAL A 167 4.05 18.77 3.49
N GLY A 168 2.93 19.11 2.88
CA GLY A 168 1.57 18.95 3.40
C GLY A 168 0.83 17.72 2.86
N MET A 169 1.48 16.84 2.08
CA MET A 169 0.79 15.76 1.38
C MET A 169 -0.08 14.87 2.30
N VAL A 170 -1.39 14.85 2.06
CA VAL A 170 -2.33 13.99 2.77
C VAL A 170 -2.55 12.72 1.94
N ILE A 171 -2.49 11.57 2.61
CA ILE A 171 -2.80 10.27 2.00
C ILE A 171 -4.29 10.02 2.19
N VAL A 172 -5.01 9.70 1.12
CA VAL A 172 -6.43 9.36 1.15
C VAL A 172 -6.60 7.89 0.82
N ALA A 173 -7.15 7.11 1.74
CA ALA A 173 -7.63 5.76 1.46
C ALA A 173 -9.13 5.83 1.15
N ARG A 174 -9.48 5.65 -0.13
CA ARG A 174 -10.87 5.64 -0.61
C ARG A 174 -11.30 4.20 -0.92
N PHE A 175 -12.33 3.71 -0.26
CA PHE A 175 -12.92 2.39 -0.48
C PHE A 175 -14.11 2.50 -1.44
N ASP A 176 -14.26 1.64 -2.45
CA ASP A 176 -15.43 1.69 -3.35
C ASP A 176 -16.74 1.20 -2.71
N GLU A 177 -16.67 0.53 -1.56
CA GLU A 177 -17.82 0.13 -0.73
C GLU A 177 -17.75 0.77 0.67
N PRO A 178 -18.89 1.00 1.35
CA PRO A 178 -18.90 1.47 2.74
C PRO A 178 -18.19 0.51 3.70
N VAL A 179 -17.39 1.07 4.60
CA VAL A 179 -16.64 0.37 5.64
C VAL A 179 -17.31 0.60 6.99
N THR A 180 -18.06 -0.39 7.48
CA THR A 180 -18.72 -0.31 8.79
C THR A 180 -17.80 -0.77 9.94
N ASP A 181 -16.79 -1.62 9.67
CA ASP A 181 -15.72 -1.96 10.62
C ASP A 181 -14.42 -1.20 10.28
N LYS A 182 -14.47 0.11 10.56
CA LYS A 182 -13.36 1.05 10.34
C LYS A 182 -12.10 0.65 11.10
N ALA A 183 -12.22 0.04 12.27
CA ALA A 183 -11.09 -0.37 13.08
C ALA A 183 -10.36 -1.60 12.50
N SER A 184 -11.09 -2.54 11.90
CA SER A 184 -10.49 -3.66 11.16
C SER A 184 -9.73 -3.15 9.92
N ALA A 185 -10.35 -2.25 9.14
CA ALA A 185 -9.72 -1.63 7.98
C ALA A 185 -8.44 -0.85 8.36
N GLU A 186 -8.52 0.02 9.36
CA GLU A 186 -7.40 0.87 9.78
C GLU A 186 -6.20 0.07 10.28
N ARG A 187 -6.42 -1.07 10.97
CA ARG A 187 -5.34 -1.98 11.39
C ARG A 187 -4.58 -2.60 10.21
N ARG A 188 -5.19 -2.66 9.02
CA ARG A 188 -4.58 -3.16 7.78
C ARG A 188 -3.90 -2.07 6.97
N MET A 189 -4.06 -0.79 7.35
CA MET A 189 -3.49 0.34 6.63
C MET A 189 -2.31 0.95 7.42
N THR A 190 -1.10 0.64 6.97
CA THR A 190 0.14 1.09 7.62
C THR A 190 0.83 2.17 6.78
N VAL A 191 1.13 3.31 7.40
CA VAL A 191 1.98 4.35 6.82
C VAL A 191 3.33 4.35 7.53
N THR A 192 4.40 4.13 6.76
CA THR A 192 5.79 4.19 7.23
C THR A 192 6.47 5.42 6.66
N THR A 193 7.21 6.14 7.49
CA THR A 193 7.94 7.35 7.12
C THR A 193 9.40 7.26 7.54
N GLU A 194 10.30 7.73 6.68
CA GLU A 194 11.74 7.80 6.95
C GLU A 194 12.25 9.21 6.62
N PRO A 195 12.61 10.03 7.62
CA PRO A 195 12.60 9.75 9.06
C PRO A 195 11.18 9.56 9.62
N LYS A 196 11.07 8.82 10.73
CA LYS A 196 9.78 8.51 11.37
C LYS A 196 9.05 9.78 11.82
N ALA A 197 7.83 9.95 11.32
CA ALA A 197 6.86 10.93 11.76
C ALA A 197 5.70 10.24 12.50
N VAL A 198 5.17 10.91 13.52
CA VAL A 198 3.93 10.47 14.19
C VAL A 198 2.76 10.94 13.35
N GLY A 199 1.88 10.02 12.95
CA GLY A 199 0.69 10.31 12.16
C GLY A 199 -0.46 9.38 12.50
N ALA A 200 -1.65 9.73 12.02
CA ALA A 200 -2.89 9.02 12.33
C ALA A 200 -3.88 9.14 11.17
N TRP A 201 -4.70 8.10 11.00
CA TRP A 201 -5.85 8.14 10.13
C TRP A 201 -6.99 8.95 10.78
N ASN A 202 -7.85 9.53 9.96
CA ASN A 202 -9.10 10.17 10.34
C ASN A 202 -10.16 9.84 9.28
N TRP A 203 -11.27 9.24 9.71
CA TRP A 203 -12.37 8.89 8.82
C TRP A 203 -13.24 10.11 8.54
N ILE A 204 -13.23 10.57 7.29
CA ILE A 204 -14.02 11.72 6.82
C ILE A 204 -15.47 11.32 6.59
N ASP A 205 -15.68 10.10 6.09
CA ASP A 205 -16.99 9.48 5.89
C ASP A 205 -16.89 7.95 6.06
N ASP A 206 -17.87 7.20 5.54
CA ASP A 206 -17.91 5.73 5.61
C ASP A 206 -17.06 5.04 4.54
N GLN A 207 -16.50 5.77 3.59
CA GLN A 207 -15.69 5.26 2.48
C GLN A 207 -14.29 5.87 2.42
N THR A 208 -14.01 6.90 3.20
CA THR A 208 -12.83 7.75 3.01
C THR A 208 -12.12 8.00 4.33
N ALA A 209 -10.87 7.55 4.43
CA ALA A 209 -9.99 7.86 5.54
C ALA A 209 -8.78 8.66 5.05
N HIS A 210 -8.45 9.74 5.74
CA HIS A 210 -7.29 10.58 5.45
C HIS A 210 -6.20 10.32 6.48
N TRP A 211 -4.94 10.27 6.05
CA TRP A 211 -3.77 10.17 6.94
C TRP A 211 -2.85 11.35 6.75
N ARG A 212 -2.41 11.92 7.86
CA ARG A 212 -1.31 12.88 7.90
C ARG A 212 -0.49 12.75 9.17
N PRO A 213 0.77 13.21 9.16
CA PRO A 213 1.53 13.41 10.37
C PRO A 213 1.02 14.60 11.20
N GLU A 214 1.43 14.67 12.46
CA GLU A 214 1.12 15.79 13.37
C GLU A 214 1.63 17.13 12.82
N LYS A 215 2.81 17.11 12.21
CA LYS A 215 3.50 18.27 11.63
C LYS A 215 3.80 17.99 10.16
N TYR A 216 3.97 19.02 9.35
CA TYR A 216 4.43 18.88 7.96
C TYR A 216 5.65 17.97 7.87
N TYR A 217 5.72 17.18 6.81
CA TYR A 217 6.85 16.29 6.58
C TYR A 217 8.13 17.11 6.43
N LYS A 218 9.25 16.52 6.84
CA LYS A 218 10.57 17.08 6.51
C LYS A 218 10.86 16.84 5.02
N PRO A 219 11.45 17.81 4.29
CA PRO A 219 11.95 17.56 2.94
C PRO A 219 12.83 16.32 2.87
N GLY A 220 12.67 15.52 1.81
CA GLY A 220 13.37 14.25 1.62
C GLY A 220 12.79 13.05 2.39
N THR A 221 11.71 13.23 3.17
CA THR A 221 11.05 12.11 3.84
C THR A 221 10.55 11.11 2.80
N LYS A 222 10.88 9.83 2.96
CA LYS A 222 10.26 8.74 2.19
C LYS A 222 9.01 8.28 2.89
N VAL A 223 7.94 8.07 2.13
CA VAL A 223 6.65 7.63 2.64
C VAL A 223 6.25 6.36 1.90
N THR A 224 5.92 5.31 2.63
CA THR A 224 5.37 4.07 2.09
C THR A 224 4.05 3.78 2.79
N VAL A 225 3.01 3.53 2.00
CA VAL A 225 1.69 3.14 2.49
C VAL A 225 1.42 1.72 2.01
N ASN A 226 1.05 0.83 2.92
CA ASN A 226 0.57 -0.51 2.60
C ASN A 226 -0.86 -0.62 3.15
N ALA A 227 -1.82 -0.95 2.29
CA ALA A 227 -3.18 -1.27 2.66
C ALA A 227 -3.40 -2.77 2.39
N ASP A 228 -3.09 -3.59 3.39
CA ASP A 228 -3.11 -5.05 3.32
C ASP A 228 -4.54 -5.58 3.62
N ILE A 229 -5.51 -5.10 2.84
CA ILE A 229 -6.93 -5.32 3.10
C ILE A 229 -7.45 -6.66 2.57
N TYR A 230 -6.72 -7.37 1.71
CA TYR A 230 -7.16 -8.69 1.25
C TYR A 230 -7.41 -9.63 2.45
N GLY A 231 -8.48 -10.41 2.41
CA GLY A 231 -8.90 -11.24 3.55
C GLY A 231 -9.50 -10.47 4.73
N ALA A 232 -9.34 -9.13 4.80
CA ALA A 232 -9.87 -8.37 5.92
C ALA A 232 -11.39 -8.24 5.81
N ARG A 233 -12.08 -8.52 6.91
CA ARG A 233 -13.50 -8.17 7.06
C ARG A 233 -13.59 -6.67 7.33
N LEU A 234 -14.32 -5.94 6.49
CA LEU A 234 -14.42 -4.48 6.52
C LEU A 234 -15.79 -4.00 7.07
N GLY A 235 -16.62 -4.93 7.53
CA GLY A 235 -17.96 -4.67 8.01
C GLY A 235 -18.96 -5.60 7.37
N ASP A 236 -19.98 -6.05 8.14
CA ASP A 236 -21.02 -6.95 7.65
C ASP A 236 -20.48 -8.14 6.86
N ASP A 237 -20.78 -8.21 5.55
CA ASP A 237 -20.31 -9.22 4.59
C ASP A 237 -19.44 -8.61 3.47
N VAL A 238 -18.78 -7.49 3.79
CA VAL A 238 -17.81 -6.80 2.92
C VAL A 238 -16.40 -7.20 3.31
N TYR A 239 -15.63 -7.66 2.32
CA TYR A 239 -14.23 -8.05 2.51
C TYR A 239 -13.30 -7.31 1.57
N GLY A 240 -12.03 -7.13 1.94
CA GLY A 240 -11.08 -6.50 1.03
C GLY A 240 -10.78 -7.36 -0.20
N ALA A 241 -10.89 -6.74 -1.37
CA ALA A 241 -10.75 -7.40 -2.67
C ALA A 241 -9.28 -7.66 -3.05
N GLN A 242 -8.39 -6.75 -2.68
CA GLN A 242 -6.96 -6.79 -3.02
C GLN A 242 -6.18 -5.84 -2.12
N ASP A 243 -4.90 -6.13 -1.90
CA ASP A 243 -3.97 -5.21 -1.24
C ASP A 243 -3.57 -4.06 -2.19
N GLU A 244 -3.25 -2.90 -1.63
CA GLU A 244 -2.74 -1.74 -2.37
C GLU A 244 -1.48 -1.19 -1.71
N LYS A 245 -0.54 -0.69 -2.51
CA LYS A 245 0.72 -0.17 -2.01
C LYS A 245 1.23 0.99 -2.85
N ILE A 246 1.76 2.02 -2.19
CA ILE A 246 2.43 3.13 -2.86
C ILE A 246 3.65 3.60 -2.07
N SER A 247 4.69 4.07 -2.76
CA SER A 247 5.82 4.75 -2.14
C SER A 247 6.16 6.06 -2.86
N PHE A 248 6.41 7.12 -2.11
CA PHE A 248 6.74 8.44 -2.67
C PHE A 248 7.73 9.18 -1.77
N THR A 249 8.25 10.32 -2.24
CA THR A 249 9.19 11.16 -1.48
C THR A 249 8.64 12.58 -1.31
N ILE A 250 9.03 13.23 -0.22
CA ILE A 250 8.65 14.61 0.05
C ILE A 250 9.63 15.60 -0.57
N GLY A 251 9.04 16.60 -1.21
CA GLY A 251 9.58 17.78 -1.87
C GLY A 251 10.34 18.75 -0.98
N ASP A 252 10.75 19.84 -1.61
CA ASP A 252 11.14 21.05 -0.89
C ASP A 252 9.94 21.61 -0.12
N SER A 253 10.20 22.37 0.94
CA SER A 253 9.12 22.95 1.73
C SER A 253 8.60 24.20 1.05
N HIS A 254 7.47 24.08 0.37
CA HIS A 254 6.72 25.21 -0.16
C HIS A 254 5.53 25.53 0.75
N VAL A 255 5.52 26.76 1.26
CA VAL A 255 4.45 27.27 2.12
C VAL A 255 4.06 28.65 1.61
N SER A 256 2.78 28.84 1.31
CA SER A 256 2.24 30.11 0.85
C SER A 256 1.23 30.62 1.87
N ILE A 257 1.38 31.88 2.29
CA ILE A 257 0.51 32.49 3.29
C ILE A 257 -0.24 33.64 2.62
N ALA A 258 -1.55 33.51 2.47
CA ALA A 258 -2.44 34.58 2.05
C ALA A 258 -3.05 35.24 3.29
N ASP A 259 -2.78 36.54 3.48
CA ASP A 259 -3.30 37.29 4.63
C ASP A 259 -4.25 38.40 4.17
N ASP A 260 -5.52 38.30 4.56
CA ASP A 260 -6.57 39.25 4.13
C ASP A 260 -6.37 40.69 4.66
N LYS A 261 -5.60 40.86 5.74
CA LYS A 261 -5.27 42.21 6.25
C LYS A 261 -4.37 42.97 5.28
N THR A 262 -3.46 42.25 4.62
CA THR A 262 -2.49 42.83 3.69
C THR A 262 -2.85 42.60 2.23
N LYS A 263 -3.71 41.62 1.96
CA LYS A 263 -4.09 41.13 0.62
C LYS A 263 -2.89 40.72 -0.21
N GLN A 264 -1.91 40.12 0.47
CA GLN A 264 -0.71 39.57 -0.12
C GLN A 264 -0.65 38.07 0.09
N VAL A 265 -0.14 37.36 -0.91
CA VAL A 265 0.35 35.99 -0.78
C VAL A 265 1.86 36.04 -0.64
N SER A 266 2.38 35.65 0.51
CA SER A 266 3.81 35.48 0.76
C SER A 266 4.20 34.02 0.55
N VAL A 267 5.08 33.75 -0.42
CA VAL A 267 5.50 32.38 -0.76
C VAL A 267 6.91 32.13 -0.25
N PHE A 268 7.04 31.02 0.48
CA PHE A 268 8.27 30.58 1.09
C PHE A 268 8.74 29.26 0.50
N GLU A 269 10.02 29.20 0.16
CA GLU A 269 10.73 27.97 -0.18
C GLU A 269 11.75 27.69 0.92
N ASN A 270 11.63 26.53 1.57
CA ASN A 270 12.52 26.11 2.66
C ASN A 270 12.66 27.19 3.75
N GLY A 271 11.55 27.88 4.06
CA GLY A 271 11.47 28.94 5.07
C GLY A 271 11.96 30.32 4.62
N LYS A 272 12.44 30.48 3.38
CA LYS A 272 12.89 31.77 2.83
C LYS A 272 11.80 32.36 1.95
N LEU A 273 11.48 33.64 2.14
CA LEU A 273 10.55 34.36 1.28
C LEU A 273 11.14 34.46 -0.14
N VAL A 274 10.44 33.92 -1.13
CA VAL A 274 10.85 33.92 -2.55
C VAL A 274 9.96 34.78 -3.43
N ARG A 275 8.71 35.03 -3.00
CA ARG A 275 7.78 35.91 -3.74
C ARG A 275 6.73 36.51 -2.81
N THR A 276 6.30 37.72 -3.13
CA THR A 276 5.11 38.36 -2.54
C THR A 276 4.19 38.78 -3.69
N MET A 277 2.93 38.36 -3.64
CA MET A 277 1.98 38.53 -4.73
C MET A 277 0.70 39.22 -4.24
N PRO A 278 0.34 40.39 -4.81
CA PRO A 278 -0.96 41.00 -4.55
C PRO A 278 -2.08 40.05 -4.98
N THR A 279 -3.08 39.90 -4.13
CA THR A 279 -4.24 39.03 -4.39
C THR A 279 -5.55 39.73 -4.08
N SER A 280 -6.63 39.29 -4.72
CA SER A 280 -8.00 39.61 -4.34
C SER A 280 -8.71 38.30 -4.06
N MET A 281 -9.15 38.10 -2.82
CA MET A 281 -9.83 36.88 -2.37
C MET A 281 -11.36 37.03 -2.46
N GLY A 282 -12.08 36.12 -1.79
CA GLY A 282 -13.53 36.10 -1.72
C GLY A 282 -14.10 37.39 -1.12
N MET A 283 -15.07 37.99 -1.82
CA MET A 283 -15.68 39.28 -1.45
C MET A 283 -16.45 39.26 -0.14
N GLY A 284 -16.72 38.08 0.41
CA GLY A 284 -17.49 37.90 1.62
C GLY A 284 -18.99 38.05 1.43
N GLY A 285 -19.72 37.87 2.53
CA GLY A 285 -21.18 37.78 2.52
C GLY A 285 -21.69 36.42 2.05
N THR A 286 -23.01 36.32 1.88
CA THR A 286 -23.69 35.07 1.55
C THR A 286 -24.80 35.30 0.51
N GLU A 287 -25.14 34.27 -0.25
CA GLU A 287 -26.33 34.25 -1.12
C GLU A 287 -27.08 32.93 -0.96
N THR A 288 -28.40 33.00 -0.92
CA THR A 288 -29.27 31.82 -0.87
C THR A 288 -29.87 31.57 -2.25
N VAL A 289 -29.56 30.43 -2.85
CA VAL A 289 -30.13 29.99 -4.13
C VAL A 289 -30.72 28.60 -3.97
N GLY A 290 -31.98 28.41 -4.38
CA GLY A 290 -32.65 27.10 -4.31
C GLY A 290 -32.70 26.49 -2.90
N GLY A 291 -32.77 27.32 -1.85
CA GLY A 291 -32.77 26.88 -0.45
C GLY A 291 -31.38 26.58 0.14
N THR A 292 -30.31 26.70 -0.66
CA THR A 292 -28.93 26.52 -0.21
C THR A 292 -28.27 27.86 -0.01
N THR A 293 -27.70 28.10 1.18
CA THR A 293 -26.95 29.33 1.48
C THR A 293 -25.46 29.12 1.22
N MET A 294 -24.89 29.96 0.37
CA MET A 294 -23.51 29.91 -0.07
C MET A 294 -22.75 31.08 0.53
N SER A 295 -21.52 30.85 1.00
CA SER A 295 -20.61 31.89 1.47
C SER A 295 -19.65 32.28 0.34
N PHE A 296 -19.38 33.58 0.19
CA PHE A 296 -18.34 34.08 -0.72
C PHE A 296 -17.06 34.48 0.01
N TRP A 297 -16.97 34.15 1.31
CA TRP A 297 -15.71 34.22 2.00
C TRP A 297 -14.80 33.08 1.54
N THR A 298 -13.53 33.39 1.28
CA THR A 298 -12.49 32.35 1.21
C THR A 298 -12.28 31.80 2.61
N PRO A 299 -12.56 30.52 2.89
CA PRO A 299 -12.43 29.97 4.23
C PRO A 299 -11.01 30.13 4.78
N ARG A 300 -10.89 30.58 6.03
CA ARG A 300 -9.59 30.60 6.72
C ARG A 300 -9.18 29.18 7.08
N GLY A 301 -7.89 28.88 6.99
CA GLY A 301 -7.40 27.54 7.28
C GLY A 301 -6.15 27.20 6.50
N ILE A 302 -5.77 25.94 6.58
CA ILE A 302 -4.58 25.38 5.94
C ILE A 302 -5.05 24.38 4.89
N TYR A 303 -4.83 24.76 3.63
CA TYR A 303 -5.09 23.97 2.44
C TYR A 303 -3.81 23.25 1.99
N THR A 304 -3.99 22.25 1.13
CA THR A 304 -2.91 21.70 0.31
C THR A 304 -3.17 21.97 -1.18
N VAL A 305 -2.12 22.14 -1.98
CA VAL A 305 -2.29 22.14 -3.43
C VAL A 305 -2.75 20.76 -3.87
N MET A 306 -3.83 20.70 -4.64
CA MET A 306 -4.49 19.46 -5.04
C MET A 306 -4.04 19.04 -6.44
N ASP A 307 -4.27 19.93 -7.41
CA ASP A 307 -3.93 19.76 -8.82
C ASP A 307 -3.81 21.12 -9.51
N LYS A 308 -3.45 21.11 -10.80
CA LYS A 308 -3.21 22.33 -11.59
C LYS A 308 -3.76 22.14 -13.00
N ALA A 309 -4.35 23.18 -13.57
CA ALA A 309 -4.87 23.17 -14.93
C ALA A 309 -4.58 24.50 -15.66
N ASN A 310 -4.29 24.40 -16.96
CA ASN A 310 -4.01 25.56 -17.81
C ASN A 310 -4.48 25.33 -19.26
N PRO A 311 -5.63 25.87 -19.68
CA PRO A 311 -6.63 26.57 -18.87
C PRO A 311 -7.56 25.60 -18.10
N VAL A 312 -8.36 26.13 -17.18
CA VAL A 312 -9.49 25.44 -16.55
C VAL A 312 -10.79 26.15 -16.91
N VAL A 313 -11.88 25.39 -17.07
CA VAL A 313 -13.24 25.94 -17.14
C VAL A 313 -13.78 25.99 -15.71
N MET A 314 -13.93 27.19 -15.15
CA MET A 314 -14.55 27.39 -13.85
C MET A 314 -16.04 27.69 -14.07
N ASP A 315 -16.90 26.76 -13.65
CA ASP A 315 -18.35 26.82 -13.83
C ASP A 315 -19.02 26.80 -12.46
N SER A 316 -19.73 27.89 -12.13
CA SER A 316 -20.28 28.08 -10.79
C SER A 316 -21.31 27.03 -10.40
N SER A 317 -21.95 26.39 -11.38
CA SER A 317 -22.94 25.35 -11.14
C SER A 317 -22.33 24.08 -10.55
N THR A 318 -21.03 23.86 -10.73
CA THR A 318 -20.31 22.67 -10.22
C THR A 318 -20.22 22.65 -8.69
N TYR A 319 -20.27 23.81 -8.03
CA TYR A 319 -20.35 23.92 -6.58
C TYR A 319 -21.72 24.44 -6.09
N GLY A 320 -22.73 24.44 -6.97
CA GLY A 320 -24.13 24.69 -6.62
C GLY A 320 -24.69 26.08 -6.92
N LEU A 321 -23.90 27.02 -7.45
CA LEU A 321 -24.39 28.36 -7.83
C LEU A 321 -24.79 28.38 -9.32
N PRO A 322 -26.08 28.47 -9.68
CA PRO A 322 -26.49 28.45 -11.08
C PRO A 322 -25.84 29.56 -11.89
N VAL A 323 -25.36 29.26 -13.10
CA VAL A 323 -24.65 30.22 -13.96
C VAL A 323 -25.51 31.45 -14.29
N ASN A 324 -26.83 31.30 -14.35
CA ASN A 324 -27.80 32.37 -14.60
C ASN A 324 -28.27 33.12 -13.34
N SER A 325 -27.75 32.77 -12.16
CA SER A 325 -27.99 33.54 -10.92
C SER A 325 -27.20 34.86 -10.95
N ARG A 326 -27.54 35.79 -10.05
CA ARG A 326 -26.93 37.12 -9.99
C ARG A 326 -25.40 37.09 -9.84
N LEU A 327 -24.87 36.09 -9.12
CA LEU A 327 -23.43 35.90 -8.91
C LEU A 327 -22.88 34.67 -9.66
N GLY A 328 -23.69 34.09 -10.56
CA GLY A 328 -23.28 32.94 -11.38
C GLY A 328 -22.19 33.29 -12.39
N TYR A 329 -21.32 32.33 -12.69
CA TYR A 329 -20.25 32.53 -13.68
C TYR A 329 -19.88 31.24 -14.42
N LYS A 330 -19.36 31.41 -15.63
CA LYS A 330 -18.67 30.36 -16.39
C LYS A 330 -17.52 30.99 -17.16
N THR A 331 -16.29 30.69 -16.76
CA THR A 331 -15.10 31.38 -17.27
C THR A 331 -13.99 30.39 -17.61
N ILE A 332 -13.16 30.75 -18.60
CA ILE A 332 -11.95 30.01 -18.96
C ILE A 332 -10.76 30.75 -18.38
N ILE A 333 -10.05 30.11 -17.47
CA ILE A 333 -9.03 30.75 -16.64
C ILE A 333 -7.68 30.03 -16.83
N PRO A 334 -6.63 30.73 -17.29
CA PRO A 334 -5.27 30.20 -17.36
C PRO A 334 -4.61 30.06 -15.97
N TYR A 335 -3.56 29.22 -15.92
CA TYR A 335 -2.65 29.06 -14.78
C TYR A 335 -3.35 28.89 -13.43
N ALA A 336 -4.27 27.93 -13.35
CA ALA A 336 -5.05 27.69 -12.14
C ALA A 336 -4.43 26.57 -11.29
N THR A 337 -4.17 26.87 -10.02
CA THR A 337 -3.72 25.90 -9.01
C THR A 337 -4.84 25.68 -8.00
N ARG A 338 -5.41 24.48 -7.96
CA ARG A 338 -6.57 24.13 -7.14
C ARG A 338 -6.15 23.83 -5.71
N ILE A 339 -6.90 24.35 -4.75
CA ILE A 339 -6.66 24.12 -3.33
C ILE A 339 -7.87 23.59 -2.57
N SER A 340 -9.08 23.54 -3.14
CA SER A 340 -10.25 22.96 -2.46
C SER A 340 -11.13 22.12 -3.40
N MET A 341 -11.99 21.28 -2.80
CA MET A 341 -12.96 20.45 -3.53
C MET A 341 -14.08 21.28 -4.15
N ASP A 342 -14.52 22.34 -3.47
CA ASP A 342 -15.54 23.28 -3.96
C ASP A 342 -15.02 24.31 -4.98
N GLY A 343 -13.75 24.21 -5.39
CA GLY A 343 -13.23 24.96 -6.54
C GLY A 343 -12.60 26.31 -6.21
N ILE A 344 -11.88 26.43 -5.10
CA ILE A 344 -10.99 27.56 -4.81
C ILE A 344 -9.64 27.31 -5.48
N TYR A 345 -9.19 28.32 -6.24
CA TYR A 345 -7.91 28.31 -6.95
C TYR A 345 -7.10 29.57 -6.65
N LEU A 346 -5.77 29.46 -6.78
CA LEU A 346 -4.91 30.59 -7.11
C LEU A 346 -4.78 30.63 -8.65
N HIS A 347 -5.20 31.73 -9.28
CA HIS A 347 -5.28 31.76 -10.75
C HIS A 347 -5.11 33.16 -11.35
N GLN A 348 -4.89 33.20 -12.67
CA GLN A 348 -4.80 34.45 -13.41
C GLN A 348 -6.17 35.12 -13.50
N LEU A 349 -6.26 36.41 -13.15
CA LEU A 349 -7.41 37.25 -13.48
C LEU A 349 -7.01 38.73 -13.64
N ASN A 350 -6.44 39.06 -14.80
CA ASN A 350 -5.90 40.40 -15.10
C ASN A 350 -6.93 41.53 -14.98
N SER A 351 -8.22 41.26 -15.23
CA SER A 351 -9.30 42.25 -15.08
C SER A 351 -9.49 42.76 -13.65
N THR A 352 -8.92 42.08 -12.65
CA THR A 352 -9.02 42.43 -11.23
C THR A 352 -7.70 42.96 -10.63
N ILE A 353 -6.67 43.23 -11.45
CA ILE A 353 -5.38 43.76 -10.96
C ILE A 353 -5.57 45.02 -10.10
N TRP A 354 -6.51 45.89 -10.46
CA TRP A 354 -6.84 47.10 -9.68
C TRP A 354 -7.30 46.80 -8.24
N ALA A 355 -7.83 45.61 -7.98
CA ALA A 355 -8.31 45.17 -6.66
C ALA A 355 -7.26 44.33 -5.91
N GLN A 356 -6.34 43.66 -6.62
CA GLN A 356 -5.33 42.79 -6.04
C GLN A 356 -4.39 43.58 -5.12
N GLY A 357 -4.30 43.18 -3.85
CA GLY A 357 -3.57 43.93 -2.82
C GLY A 357 -4.39 45.02 -2.11
N ASN A 358 -5.68 45.17 -2.43
CA ASN A 358 -6.52 46.25 -1.88
C ASN A 358 -7.93 45.81 -1.47
N THR A 359 -8.68 45.14 -2.36
CA THR A 359 -10.09 44.79 -2.17
C THR A 359 -10.38 43.37 -2.67
N ASN A 360 -11.20 42.62 -1.93
CA ASN A 360 -11.63 41.29 -2.34
C ASN A 360 -12.88 41.38 -3.22
N VAL A 361 -12.81 40.80 -4.42
CA VAL A 361 -13.90 40.83 -5.41
C VAL A 361 -14.25 39.46 -6.00
N SER A 362 -13.63 38.38 -5.52
CA SER A 362 -13.86 37.03 -6.08
C SER A 362 -15.02 36.31 -5.37
N HIS A 363 -15.40 35.14 -5.89
CA HIS A 363 -16.35 34.22 -5.25
C HIS A 363 -15.69 33.25 -4.25
N GLY A 364 -14.39 33.40 -3.97
CA GLY A 364 -13.62 32.54 -3.08
C GLY A 364 -12.19 32.31 -3.55
N CYS A 365 -11.94 32.35 -4.86
CA CYS A 365 -10.59 32.21 -5.44
C CYS A 365 -9.65 33.35 -5.06
N LEU A 366 -8.35 33.09 -5.15
CA LEU A 366 -7.29 34.08 -5.01
C LEU A 366 -6.89 34.56 -6.41
N ASN A 367 -7.42 35.72 -6.80
CA ASN A 367 -7.11 36.33 -8.08
C ASN A 367 -5.68 36.88 -8.07
N LEU A 368 -4.86 36.50 -9.05
CA LEU A 368 -3.49 36.98 -9.23
C LEU A 368 -3.32 37.65 -10.61
N SER A 369 -2.27 38.44 -10.78
CA SER A 369 -1.82 38.87 -12.10
C SER A 369 -1.35 37.67 -12.91
N GLY A 370 -1.35 37.75 -14.24
CA GLY A 370 -0.88 36.67 -15.10
C GLY A 370 0.53 36.21 -14.77
N GLU A 371 1.45 37.14 -14.52
CA GLU A 371 2.83 36.82 -14.13
C GLU A 371 2.90 36.05 -12.80
N ASN A 372 2.13 36.47 -11.80
CA ASN A 372 2.09 35.81 -10.49
C ASN A 372 1.43 34.44 -10.57
N ALA A 373 0.33 34.32 -11.32
CA ALA A 373 -0.37 33.05 -11.52
C ALA A 373 0.49 32.03 -12.26
N GLU A 374 1.14 32.42 -13.36
CA GLU A 374 2.05 31.56 -14.12
C GLU A 374 3.23 31.11 -13.26
N TRP A 375 3.83 32.04 -12.51
CA TRP A 375 4.92 31.68 -11.60
C TRP A 375 4.47 30.69 -10.54
N PHE A 376 3.33 30.95 -9.88
CA PHE A 376 2.81 30.07 -8.84
C PHE A 376 2.44 28.69 -9.40
N TYR A 377 1.80 28.65 -10.56
CA TYR A 377 1.50 27.42 -11.29
C TYR A 377 2.76 26.59 -11.55
N ASN A 378 3.86 27.21 -11.95
CA ASN A 378 5.11 26.50 -12.22
C ASN A 378 5.86 26.09 -10.95
N PHE A 379 5.76 26.89 -9.88
CA PHE A 379 6.41 26.66 -8.59
C PHE A 379 5.73 25.55 -7.78
N SER A 380 4.41 25.55 -7.70
CA SER A 380 3.66 24.68 -6.80
C SER A 380 3.54 23.24 -7.30
N VAL A 381 3.58 22.29 -6.37
CA VAL A 381 3.33 20.87 -6.59
C VAL A 381 2.21 20.36 -5.67
N PRO A 382 1.51 19.26 -6.02
CA PRO A 382 0.51 18.68 -5.14
C PRO A 382 1.09 18.36 -3.76
N GLY A 383 0.35 18.71 -2.71
CA GLY A 383 0.77 18.62 -1.31
C GLY A 383 1.46 19.86 -0.75
N ASP A 384 1.76 20.89 -1.56
CA ASP A 384 2.30 22.16 -1.04
C ASP A 384 1.27 22.90 -0.18
N ILE A 385 1.72 23.67 0.81
CA ILE A 385 0.82 24.33 1.76
C ILE A 385 0.36 25.69 1.24
N VAL A 386 -0.94 25.94 1.37
CA VAL A 386 -1.53 27.29 1.25
C VAL A 386 -2.32 27.59 2.53
N GLU A 387 -1.81 28.52 3.34
CA GLU A 387 -2.46 28.99 4.56
C GLU A 387 -3.19 30.30 4.28
N ILE A 388 -4.48 30.36 4.61
CA ILE A 388 -5.33 31.52 4.46
C ILE A 388 -5.68 32.07 5.85
N ARG A 389 -5.35 33.34 6.07
CA ARG A 389 -5.50 34.02 7.35
C ARG A 389 -6.42 35.23 7.24
N ASN A 390 -7.06 35.54 8.37
CA ASN A 390 -7.76 36.80 8.62
C ASN A 390 -8.94 37.12 7.68
N THR A 391 -9.42 36.16 6.88
CA THR A 391 -10.69 36.32 6.15
C THR A 391 -11.87 36.20 7.12
N GLY A 392 -13.02 36.77 6.72
CA GLY A 392 -14.29 36.46 7.38
C GLY A 392 -14.79 35.05 7.03
N GLY A 393 -15.87 34.62 7.68
CA GLY A 393 -16.50 33.32 7.43
C GLY A 393 -15.97 32.16 8.26
N ASP A 394 -16.56 30.99 8.01
CA ASP A 394 -16.23 29.75 8.71
C ASP A 394 -14.86 29.20 8.29
N PRO A 395 -14.19 28.44 9.19
CA PRO A 395 -12.93 27.79 8.85
C PRO A 395 -13.13 26.68 7.81
N LEU A 396 -12.06 26.40 7.07
CA LEU A 396 -11.99 25.29 6.14
C LEU A 396 -12.23 23.94 6.85
N LYS A 397 -13.02 23.08 6.22
CA LYS A 397 -13.38 21.76 6.74
C LYS A 397 -12.57 20.64 6.07
N PRO A 398 -12.35 19.50 6.74
CA PRO A 398 -11.59 18.37 6.20
C PRO A 398 -12.12 17.82 4.87
N ASP A 399 -13.44 17.71 4.72
CA ASP A 399 -14.12 17.26 3.49
C ASP A 399 -13.86 18.18 2.28
N ASN A 400 -13.37 19.39 2.53
CA ASN A 400 -12.99 20.37 1.51
C ASN A 400 -11.49 20.69 1.51
N ASN A 401 -10.64 19.68 1.79
CA ASN A 401 -9.17 19.78 1.83
C ASN A 401 -8.62 20.59 3.04
N GLY A 402 -9.36 20.60 4.15
CA GLY A 402 -9.01 21.30 5.39
C GLY A 402 -8.33 20.45 6.46
N ASP A 403 -7.72 19.34 6.09
CA ASP A 403 -7.09 18.37 6.99
C ASP A 403 -6.14 18.99 8.01
N TRP A 404 -5.33 19.95 7.55
CA TRP A 404 -4.35 20.65 8.38
C TRP A 404 -4.94 21.78 9.21
N THR A 405 -6.19 22.20 8.92
CA THR A 405 -6.92 23.17 9.74
C THR A 405 -7.37 22.55 11.06
N VAL A 406 -7.53 21.23 11.11
CA VAL A 406 -7.95 20.49 12.31
C VAL A 406 -6.79 20.37 13.30
N PRO A 407 -6.95 20.81 14.57
CA PRO A 407 -5.97 20.58 15.61
C PRO A 407 -5.64 19.09 15.79
N TRP A 408 -4.39 18.75 16.08
CA TRP A 408 -3.94 17.35 16.11
C TRP A 408 -4.69 16.47 17.11
N ASP A 409 -5.06 17.01 18.27
CA ASP A 409 -5.84 16.31 19.29
C ASP A 409 -7.26 15.98 18.81
N GLN A 410 -7.84 16.83 17.96
CA GLN A 410 -9.13 16.56 17.31
C GLN A 410 -8.97 15.60 16.14
N TRP A 411 -7.90 15.76 15.33
CA TRP A 411 -7.61 14.89 14.20
C TRP A 411 -7.52 13.42 14.64
N ARG A 412 -6.81 13.15 15.73
CA ARG A 412 -6.67 11.79 16.25
C ARG A 412 -7.99 11.16 16.69
N LYS A 413 -8.97 11.94 17.14
CA LYS A 413 -10.29 11.41 17.55
C LYS A 413 -11.10 10.85 16.38
N GLY A 414 -10.74 11.17 15.14
CA GLY A 414 -11.36 10.57 13.95
C GLY A 414 -10.76 9.22 13.56
N SER A 415 -9.69 8.75 14.21
CA SER A 415 -9.17 7.39 14.05
C SER A 415 -10.10 6.39 14.72
N ALA A 416 -10.30 5.24 14.10
CA ALA A 416 -11.04 4.12 14.68
C ALA A 416 -10.21 3.32 15.72
N LEU A 417 -8.95 3.73 15.95
CA LEU A 417 -8.01 3.09 16.86
C LEU A 417 -7.58 3.99 18.04
N ALA A 418 -8.11 5.21 18.13
CA ALA A 418 -7.67 6.24 19.08
C ALA A 418 -8.17 6.07 20.52
#